data_AF-U1R589-F1
#
_entry.id   AF-U1R589-F1
#
_cell.length_a   1.000
_cell.length_b   1.000
_cell.length_c   1.000
_cell.angle_alpha   90.00
_cell.angle_beta   90.00
_cell.angle_gamma   90.00
#
_symmetry.space_group_name_H-M   'P 1'
#
loop_
_entity.id
_entity.type
_entity.pdbx_description
1 polymer ?
#
loop_
_entity_poly.entity_id
_entity_poly.type
_entity_poly.pdbx_seq_one_letter_code
_entity_poly.pdbx_strand_id
1 'polypeptide(L)'
;MARPARPLVWHQLRFALPLAQDVAVGLVERILADGSLGRVVLELRASSGQAVWAVGSRAGERLVSVVRELVPGCRVSAGFLRRAVSQAVVVSARPIGVGLAAERLVAVVRAVLAALAVTAEGE
;
A
#
# COMPACT_ATOMS: atom_id res chain seq x y z
N MET A 1 -20.68 -12.63 13.96
CA MET A 1 -19.49 -13.46 13.65
C MET A 1 -18.84 -12.92 12.39
N ALA A 2 -17.57 -12.50 12.46
CA ALA A 2 -16.85 -12.01 11.28
C ALA A 2 -16.66 -13.17 10.29
N ARG A 3 -17.24 -13.04 9.09
CA ARG A 3 -17.07 -14.02 8.01
C ARG A 3 -15.58 -14.28 7.81
N PRO A 4 -15.10 -15.54 7.76
CA PRO A 4 -13.69 -15.82 7.57
C PRO A 4 -13.24 -15.09 6.30
N ALA A 5 -12.41 -14.08 6.48
CA ALA A 5 -11.89 -13.32 5.37
C ALA A 5 -11.02 -14.29 4.58
N ARG A 6 -11.45 -14.66 3.36
CA ARG A 6 -10.62 -15.45 2.45
C ARG A 6 -9.21 -14.84 2.42
N PRO A 7 -8.15 -15.67 2.52
CA PRO A 7 -6.79 -15.19 2.64
C PRO A 7 -6.45 -14.28 1.45
N LEU A 8 -5.78 -13.17 1.73
CA LEU A 8 -5.28 -12.27 0.70
C LEU A 8 -4.08 -12.92 0.00
N VAL A 9 -3.95 -12.69 -1.30
CA VAL A 9 -2.73 -13.00 -2.03
C VAL A 9 -1.77 -11.83 -1.83
N TRP A 10 -0.61 -12.11 -1.24
CA TRP A 10 0.38 -11.12 -0.86
C TRP A 10 1.53 -11.05 -1.85
N HIS A 11 1.94 -9.83 -2.15
CA HIS A 11 3.09 -9.52 -2.99
C HIS A 11 3.99 -8.50 -2.29
N GLN A 12 5.30 -8.66 -2.46
CA GLN A 12 6.28 -7.68 -2.04
C GLN A 12 6.54 -6.69 -3.19
N LEU A 13 6.64 -5.41 -2.85
CA LEU A 13 6.95 -4.33 -3.78
C LEU A 13 8.36 -3.81 -3.50
N ARG A 14 9.14 -3.58 -4.56
CA ARG A 14 10.44 -2.91 -4.51
C ARG A 14 10.49 -1.87 -5.62
N PHE A 15 10.59 -0.61 -5.24
CA PHE A 15 10.73 0.53 -6.15
C PHE A 15 11.81 1.45 -5.59
N ALA A 16 12.34 2.34 -6.45
CA ALA A 16 13.29 3.34 -6.01
C ALA A 16 12.64 4.28 -4.98
N LEU A 17 13.36 4.60 -3.91
CA LEU A 17 12.94 5.58 -2.90
C LEU A 17 13.75 6.87 -3.07
N PRO A 18 13.16 8.04 -2.77
CA PRO A 18 11.80 8.24 -2.28
C PRO A 18 10.73 8.06 -3.39
N LEU A 19 9.57 7.50 -3.04
CA LEU A 19 8.44 7.43 -3.96
C LEU A 19 7.85 8.83 -4.15
N ALA A 20 7.73 9.28 -5.39
CA ALA A 20 7.14 10.58 -5.70
C ALA A 20 5.70 10.68 -5.18
N GLN A 21 5.33 11.83 -4.61
CA GLN A 21 4.04 11.98 -3.92
C GLN A 21 2.85 11.80 -4.86
N ASP A 22 2.93 12.35 -6.07
CA ASP A 22 1.94 12.23 -7.13
C ASP A 22 1.73 10.77 -7.54
N VAL A 23 2.81 9.99 -7.65
CA VAL A 23 2.74 8.54 -7.92
C VAL A 23 2.03 7.80 -6.78
N ALA A 24 2.36 8.13 -5.52
CA ALA A 24 1.73 7.53 -4.35
C ALA A 24 0.22 7.84 -4.28
N VAL A 25 -0.16 9.10 -4.53
CA VAL A 25 -1.56 9.53 -4.55
C VAL A 25 -2.32 8.84 -5.68
N GLY A 26 -1.79 8.87 -6.90
CA GLY A 26 -2.42 8.24 -8.06
C GLY A 26 -2.61 6.74 -7.88
N LEU A 27 -1.66 6.05 -7.25
CA LEU A 27 -1.81 4.63 -6.89
C LEU A 27 -3.00 4.40 -5.95
N VAL A 28 -3.14 5.21 -4.89
CA VAL A 28 -4.23 5.03 -3.92
C VAL A 28 -5.58 5.41 -4.52
N GLU A 29 -5.65 6.48 -5.30
CA GLU A 29 -6.87 6.87 -6.01
C GLU A 29 -7.33 5.77 -6.97
N ARG A 30 -6.43 5.22 -7.77
CA ARG A 30 -6.75 4.13 -8.70
C ARG A 30 -7.21 2.86 -7.97
N ILE A 31 -6.57 2.52 -6.86
CA ILE A 31 -6.97 1.38 -6.02
C ILE A 31 -8.38 1.58 -5.46
N LEU A 32 -8.69 2.78 -4.98
CA LEU A 32 -9.99 3.08 -4.40
C LEU A 32 -11.10 3.17 -5.44
N ALA A 33 -10.77 3.58 -6.67
CA ALA A 33 -11.70 3.58 -7.79
C ALA A 33 -11.97 2.16 -8.34
N ASP A 34 -11.04 1.20 -8.15
CA ASP A 34 -11.17 -0.15 -8.70
C ASP A 34 -11.89 -1.11 -7.74
N GLY A 35 -13.22 -1.12 -7.79
CA GLY A 35 -14.04 -1.99 -6.96
C GLY A 35 -13.77 -3.49 -7.12
N SER A 36 -13.19 -3.92 -8.26
CA SER A 36 -12.89 -5.34 -8.51
C SER A 36 -11.73 -5.88 -7.68
N LEU A 37 -10.85 -4.99 -7.17
CA LEU A 37 -9.75 -5.37 -6.30
C LEU A 37 -10.25 -5.83 -4.92
N GLY A 38 -11.51 -5.54 -4.60
CA GLY A 38 -12.11 -5.85 -3.30
C GLY A 38 -11.32 -5.20 -2.16
N ARG A 39 -11.02 -5.97 -1.12
CA ARG A 39 -10.18 -5.50 -0.01
C ARG A 39 -8.72 -5.48 -0.47
N VAL A 40 -8.13 -4.29 -0.49
CA VAL A 40 -6.69 -4.07 -0.66
C VAL A 40 -6.07 -3.68 0.68
N VAL A 41 -4.92 -4.25 0.99
CA VAL A 41 -4.08 -3.87 2.13
C VAL A 41 -2.72 -3.46 1.60
N LEU A 42 -2.32 -2.23 1.87
CA LEU A 42 -0.96 -1.74 1.70
C LEU A 42 -0.29 -1.78 3.08
N GLU A 43 0.81 -2.50 3.19
CA GLU A 43 1.53 -2.71 4.43
C GLU A 43 2.99 -2.33 4.23
N LEU A 44 3.49 -1.38 5.01
CA LEU A 44 4.92 -1.15 5.13
C LEU A 44 5.44 -1.77 6.40
N ARG A 45 6.57 -2.45 6.28
CA ARG A 45 7.21 -3.14 7.38
C ARG A 45 8.63 -2.65 7.48
N ALA A 46 8.98 -2.10 8.63
CA ALA A 46 10.34 -1.71 8.94
C ALA A 46 10.94 -2.66 9.98
N SER A 47 12.18 -3.08 9.76
CA SER A 47 13.00 -3.81 10.73
C SER A 47 14.46 -3.59 10.44
N SER A 48 15.26 -3.26 11.45
CA SER A 48 16.74 -3.18 11.35
C SER A 48 17.22 -2.28 10.19
N GLY A 49 16.76 -1.03 10.14
CA GLY A 49 17.12 -0.07 9.09
C GLY A 49 16.60 -0.39 7.69
N GLN A 50 15.77 -1.42 7.53
CA GLN A 50 15.20 -1.82 6.23
C GLN A 50 13.69 -1.64 6.23
N ALA A 51 13.14 -1.14 5.14
CA ALA A 51 11.71 -0.99 4.93
C ALA A 51 11.25 -1.78 3.70
N VAL A 52 10.24 -2.63 3.87
CA VAL A 52 9.68 -3.48 2.82
C VAL A 52 8.19 -3.20 2.67
N TRP A 53 7.79 -2.87 1.45
CA TRP A 53 6.39 -2.72 1.09
C TRP A 53 5.78 -4.06 0.69
N ALA A 54 4.61 -4.35 1.21
CA ALA A 54 3.79 -5.48 0.84
C ALA A 54 2.38 -5.01 0.47
N VAL A 55 1.77 -5.67 -0.50
CA VAL A 55 0.40 -5.40 -0.90
C VAL A 55 -0.39 -6.72 -0.96
N GLY A 56 -1.61 -6.69 -0.44
CA GLY A 56 -2.48 -7.85 -0.35
C GLY A 56 -3.86 -7.55 -0.93
N SER A 57 -4.33 -8.40 -1.85
CA SER A 57 -5.70 -8.36 -2.36
C SER A 57 -6.20 -9.78 -2.63
N ARG A 58 -7.52 -9.96 -2.72
CA ARG A 58 -8.12 -11.19 -3.28
C ARG A 58 -7.93 -11.28 -4.79
N ALA A 59 -7.83 -10.14 -5.48
CA ALA A 59 -7.56 -10.04 -6.90
C ALA A 59 -6.06 -9.81 -7.15
N GLY A 60 -5.23 -10.74 -6.65
CA GLY A 60 -3.77 -10.60 -6.60
C GLY A 60 -3.15 -10.13 -7.92
N GLU A 61 -3.42 -10.83 -9.02
CA GLU A 61 -2.85 -10.48 -10.34
C GLU A 61 -3.27 -9.09 -10.83
N ARG A 62 -4.55 -8.72 -10.64
CA ARG A 62 -5.05 -7.40 -11.07
C ARG A 62 -4.40 -6.27 -10.29
N LEU A 63 -4.20 -6.46 -8.98
CA LEU A 63 -3.49 -5.51 -8.14
C LEU A 63 -2.03 -5.34 -8.60
N VAL A 64 -1.36 -6.45 -8.97
CA VAL A 64 0.01 -6.40 -9.52
C VAL A 64 0.05 -5.58 -10.82
N SER A 65 -0.93 -5.76 -11.70
CA SER A 65 -1.01 -4.96 -12.94
C SER A 65 -1.14 -3.47 -12.67
N VAL A 66 -2.04 -3.07 -11.76
CA VAL A 66 -2.21 -1.66 -11.35
C VAL A 66 -0.91 -1.07 -10.79
N VAL A 67 -0.21 -1.82 -9.94
CA VAL A 67 1.07 -1.35 -9.36
C VAL A 67 2.14 -1.18 -10.43
N ARG A 68 2.26 -2.12 -11.38
CA ARG A 68 3.26 -2.03 -12.46
C ARG A 68 2.96 -0.91 -13.44
N GLU A 69 1.68 -0.63 -13.69
CA GLU A 69 1.24 0.48 -14.53
C GLU A 69 1.59 1.83 -13.91
N LEU A 70 1.33 2.00 -12.60
CA LEU A 70 1.42 3.30 -11.94
C LEU A 70 2.75 3.59 -11.26
N VAL A 71 3.56 2.58 -10.95
CA VAL A 71 4.85 2.76 -10.27
C VAL A 71 5.98 2.30 -11.19
N PRO A 72 6.59 3.21 -11.98
CA PRO A 72 7.68 2.89 -12.89
C PRO A 72 8.83 2.18 -12.17
N GLY A 73 9.35 1.12 -12.79
CA GLY A 73 10.47 0.33 -12.23
C GLY A 73 10.12 -0.50 -10.99
N CYS A 74 8.85 -0.55 -10.57
CA CYS A 74 8.43 -1.37 -9.44
C CYS A 74 8.57 -2.87 -9.76
N ARG A 75 9.42 -3.54 -8.98
CA ARG A 75 9.53 -5.00 -8.98
C ARG A 75 8.51 -5.57 -8.01
N VAL A 76 7.75 -6.54 -8.50
CA VAL A 76 6.71 -7.23 -7.72
C VAL A 76 7.08 -8.70 -7.59
N SER A 77 7.16 -9.20 -6.37
CA SER A 77 7.49 -10.60 -6.07
C SER A 77 6.35 -11.28 -5.32
N ALA A 78 5.95 -12.48 -5.78
CA ALA A 78 4.97 -13.32 -5.10
C ALA A 78 5.59 -14.09 -3.92
N GLY A 79 4.76 -14.73 -3.10
CA GLY A 79 5.24 -15.60 -2.00
C GLY A 79 5.72 -14.85 -0.76
N PHE A 80 5.22 -13.63 -0.53
CA PHE A 80 5.57 -12.85 0.63
C PHE A 80 5.08 -13.51 1.94
N LEU A 81 6.01 -13.98 2.77
CA LEU A 81 5.72 -14.53 4.10
C LEU A 81 5.45 -13.39 5.08
N ARG A 82 4.17 -13.11 5.31
CA ARG A 82 3.74 -12.10 6.27
C ARG A 82 4.03 -12.55 7.71
N ARG A 83 4.98 -11.89 8.38
CA ARG A 83 5.21 -12.05 9.83
C ARG A 83 4.28 -11.13 10.63
N ALA A 84 4.09 -11.36 11.92
CA ALA A 84 3.44 -10.36 12.78
C ALA A 84 4.30 -9.07 12.83
N VAL A 85 3.68 -7.92 13.10
CA VAL A 85 4.38 -6.67 13.41
C VAL A 85 4.19 -6.36 14.89
N SER A 86 5.20 -5.80 15.55
CA SER A 86 5.14 -5.40 16.95
C SER A 86 4.37 -4.09 17.15
N GLN A 87 4.32 -3.23 16.14
CA GLN A 87 3.56 -1.98 16.10
C GLN A 87 2.96 -1.79 14.70
N ALA A 88 1.76 -1.22 14.62
CA ALA A 88 1.07 -0.96 13.36
C ALA A 88 0.25 0.32 13.41
N VAL A 89 0.38 1.15 12.39
CA VAL A 89 -0.58 2.21 12.08
C VAL A 89 -1.51 1.69 10.99
N VAL A 90 -2.81 1.72 11.24
CA VAL A 90 -3.82 1.26 10.28
C VAL A 90 -4.61 2.44 9.75
N VAL A 91 -4.51 2.67 8.45
CA VAL A 91 -5.36 3.61 7.73
C VAL A 91 -6.34 2.79 6.89
N SER A 92 -7.63 3.01 7.11
CA SER A 92 -8.67 2.41 6.29
C SER A 92 -9.40 3.47 5.48
N ALA A 93 -9.45 3.29 4.17
CA ALA A 93 -10.30 4.05 3.27
C ALA A 93 -11.39 3.14 2.71
N ARG A 94 -12.59 3.69 2.53
CA ARG A 94 -13.68 3.05 1.79
C ARG A 94 -14.06 3.96 0.63
N PRO A 95 -14.42 3.41 -0.55
CA PRO A 95 -15.05 4.20 -1.59
C PRO A 95 -16.38 4.72 -1.04
N ILE A 96 -16.47 6.03 -0.81
CA ILE A 96 -17.73 6.74 -0.58
C ILE A 96 -18.03 7.40 -1.92
N GLY A 97 -19.29 7.37 -2.39
CA GLY A 97 -19.66 7.83 -3.73
C GLY A 97 -19.11 9.21 -4.13
N VAL A 98 -19.02 9.45 -5.44
CA VAL A 98 -18.44 10.61 -6.15
C VAL A 98 -17.47 11.47 -5.32
N GLY A 99 -16.21 11.04 -5.32
CA GLY A 99 -15.08 11.81 -4.83
C GLY A 99 -14.71 11.48 -3.38
N LEU A 100 -13.67 10.65 -3.22
CA LEU A 100 -12.80 10.83 -2.05
C LEU A 100 -12.38 12.30 -2.07
N ALA A 101 -12.47 13.01 -0.94
CA ALA A 101 -11.86 14.31 -0.81
C ALA A 101 -10.36 14.13 -1.05
N ALA A 102 -9.90 14.38 -2.27
CA ALA A 102 -8.53 14.12 -2.73
C ALA A 102 -7.54 14.80 -1.79
N GLU A 103 -7.90 15.96 -1.26
CA GLU A 103 -7.16 16.73 -0.26
C GLU A 103 -6.93 15.92 1.04
N ARG A 104 -7.94 15.18 1.52
CA ARG A 104 -7.79 14.32 2.71
C ARG A 104 -6.88 13.15 2.42
N LEU A 105 -7.00 12.54 1.23
CA LEU A 105 -6.14 11.43 0.85
C LEU A 105 -4.68 11.88 0.70
N VAL A 106 -4.46 13.01 0.03
CA VAL A 106 -3.15 13.65 -0.13
C VAL A 106 -2.53 13.96 1.24
N ALA A 107 -3.31 14.50 2.18
CA ALA A 107 -2.83 14.80 3.52
C ALA A 107 -2.39 13.52 4.27
N VAL A 108 -3.17 12.44 4.18
CA VAL A 108 -2.83 11.15 4.79
C VAL A 108 -1.58 10.54 4.14
N VAL A 109 -1.51 10.52 2.81
CA VAL A 109 -0.33 10.01 2.08
C VAL A 109 0.91 10.81 2.46
N ARG A 110 0.82 12.14 2.53
CA ARG A 110 1.93 13.00 2.97
C ARG A 110 2.37 12.68 4.39
N ALA A 111 1.44 12.55 5.32
CA ALA A 111 1.75 12.23 6.71
C ALA A 111 2.45 10.86 6.83
N VAL A 112 1.99 9.86 6.07
CA VAL A 112 2.63 8.54 6.01
C VAL A 112 4.03 8.65 5.43
N LEU A 113 4.21 9.24 4.23
CA LEU A 113 5.53 9.37 3.61
C LEU A 113 6.52 10.16 4.47
N ALA A 114 6.07 11.23 5.13
CA ALA A 114 6.89 12.00 6.05
C ALA A 114 7.34 11.17 7.27
N ALA A 115 6.42 10.41 7.89
CA ALA A 115 6.77 9.52 8.99
C ALA A 115 7.81 8.45 8.57
N LEU A 116 7.78 8.00 7.32
CA LEU A 116 8.73 7.02 6.79
C LEU A 116 10.09 7.63 6.44
N ALA A 117 10.12 8.86 5.93
CA ALA A 117 11.38 9.56 5.70
C ALA A 117 12.19 9.70 7.00
N VAL A 118 11.51 9.95 8.12
CA VAL A 118 12.14 10.05 9.46
C VAL A 118 12.70 8.70 9.94
N THR A 119 12.15 7.57 9.51
CA THR A 119 12.70 6.25 9.88
C THR A 119 14.06 5.94 9.25
N ALA A 120 14.52 6.74 8.27
CA ALA A 120 15.84 6.61 7.66
C ALA A 120 16.93 7.47 8.35
N GLU A 121 16.56 8.49 9.14
CA GLU A 121 17.52 9.45 9.73
C GLU A 121 17.89 9.14 11.20
N GLY A 122 17.81 7.88 11.62
CA GLY A 122 17.88 7.53 13.03
C GLY A 122 18.67 6.27 13.38
N GLU A 123 19.74 5.95 12.64
CA GLU A 123 20.75 4.96 13.06
C GLU A 123 22.17 5.48 12.85
#